data_AF-A0A812TYP5-F1
#
_entry.id   AF-A0A812TYP5-F1
#
_cell.length_a   1.000
_cell.length_b   1.000
_cell.length_c   1.000
_cell.angle_alpha   90.00
_cell.angle_beta   90.00
_cell.angle_gamma   90.00
#
_symmetry.space_group_name_H-M   'P 1'
#
loop_
_entity.id
_entity.type
_entity.pdbx_description
1 polymer ?
#
loop_
_entity_poly.entity_id
_entity_poly.type
_entity_poly.pdbx_seq_one_letter_code
_entity_poly.pdbx_strand_id
1 'polypeptide(L)'
;AATKTVVHAPRQTYLQGPDFAVPLDQGVERLFAPEVFQLLQAQKCILLDVRDADRDVGFIEGSNHEPTSFQNPLLKRVPELVEKYRQEKLVIFHCQYSLHRGPQCANWYRARADAKQHP
;
A
#
# COMPACT_ATOMS: atom_id res chain seq x y z
N ALA A 1 -5.51 -19.41 -35.15
CA ALA A 1 -5.00 -19.10 -33.79
C ALA A 1 -4.79 -17.59 -33.73
N ALA A 2 -5.50 -16.88 -32.83
CA ALA A 2 -5.41 -15.43 -32.72
C ALA A 2 -4.31 -15.04 -31.72
N THR A 3 -3.28 -14.36 -32.21
CA THR A 3 -2.16 -13.86 -31.41
C THR A 3 -2.66 -12.73 -30.50
N LYS A 4 -2.73 -12.98 -29.19
CA LYS A 4 -3.00 -11.92 -28.21
C LYS A 4 -1.76 -11.02 -28.13
N THR A 5 -1.87 -9.83 -28.69
CA THR A 5 -0.88 -8.77 -28.48
C THR A 5 -1.05 -8.26 -27.06
N VAL A 6 -0.16 -8.65 -26.16
CA VAL A 6 -0.06 -8.03 -24.83
C VAL A 6 0.66 -6.71 -25.02
N VAL A 7 -0.12 -5.63 -25.07
CA VAL A 7 0.42 -4.26 -25.00
C VAL A 7 1.01 -4.06 -23.61
N HIS A 8 2.33 -4.17 -23.50
CA HIS A 8 3.05 -3.71 -22.33
C HIS A 8 3.03 -2.18 -22.33
N ALA A 9 2.14 -1.58 -21.56
CA ALA A 9 2.27 -0.18 -21.22
C ALA A 9 3.64 0.05 -20.55
N PRO A 10 4.38 1.11 -20.89
CA PRO A 10 5.71 1.36 -20.35
C PRO A 10 5.64 1.45 -18.82
N ARG A 11 6.42 0.61 -18.15
CA ARG A 11 6.48 0.37 -16.69
C ARG A 11 6.61 1.63 -15.80
N GLN A 12 6.88 2.80 -16.36
CA GLN A 12 7.29 4.00 -15.61
C GLN A 12 6.15 4.97 -15.27
N THR A 13 5.09 5.06 -16.08
CA THR A 13 4.08 6.12 -15.92
C THR A 13 3.12 5.89 -14.76
N TYR A 14 2.99 4.66 -14.25
CA TYR A 14 2.13 4.34 -13.11
C TYR A 14 2.82 4.55 -11.75
N LEU A 15 4.15 4.68 -11.73
CA LEU A 15 4.91 4.98 -10.51
C LEU A 15 4.81 6.47 -10.13
N GLN A 16 4.61 7.33 -11.13
CA GLN A 16 4.15 8.68 -10.91
C GLN A 16 2.62 8.65 -10.89
N GLY A 17 2.03 8.94 -9.73
CA GLY A 17 0.57 9.08 -9.64
C GLY A 17 0.10 10.25 -10.52
N PRO A 18 -1.18 10.30 -10.90
CA PRO A 18 -1.74 11.50 -11.52
C PRO A 18 -1.59 12.71 -10.58
N ASP A 19 -1.66 13.93 -11.10
CA ASP A 19 -1.44 15.18 -10.34
C ASP A 19 -2.34 15.34 -9.10
N PHE A 20 -3.49 14.68 -9.09
CA PHE A 20 -4.43 14.69 -7.96
C PHE A 20 -4.16 13.62 -6.89
N ALA A 21 -3.21 12.72 -7.12
CA ALA A 21 -2.81 11.73 -6.13
C ALA A 21 -2.03 12.39 -4.98
N VAL A 22 -2.14 11.82 -3.79
CA VAL A 22 -1.29 12.23 -2.66
C VAL A 22 0.18 11.96 -3.03
N PRO A 23 1.06 12.98 -2.97
CA PRO A 23 2.49 12.81 -3.19
C PRO A 23 3.09 11.85 -2.16
N LEU A 24 4.11 11.11 -2.56
CA LEU A 24 4.82 10.22 -1.65
C LEU A 24 5.94 10.97 -0.93
N ASP A 25 6.05 10.74 0.38
CA ASP A 25 7.17 11.24 1.16
C ASP A 25 8.47 10.48 0.81
N GLN A 26 9.61 11.04 1.17
CA GLN A 26 10.90 10.39 0.96
C GLN A 26 10.93 9.00 1.64
N GLY A 27 11.30 7.98 0.89
CA GLY A 27 11.36 6.60 1.36
C GLY A 27 10.02 5.87 1.37
N VAL A 28 9.00 6.43 0.71
CA VAL A 28 7.75 5.74 0.37
C VAL A 28 7.72 5.47 -1.13
N GLU A 29 7.39 4.24 -1.53
CA GLU A 29 7.45 3.82 -2.94
C GLU A 29 6.12 3.22 -3.43
N ARG A 30 5.91 3.19 -4.75
CA ARG A 30 4.79 2.47 -5.37
C ARG A 30 5.26 1.12 -5.87
N LEU A 31 4.46 0.09 -5.59
CA LEU A 31 4.68 -1.28 -6.08
C LEU A 31 3.53 -1.70 -7.01
N PHE A 32 3.86 -2.53 -7.99
CA PHE A 32 2.87 -3.10 -8.90
C PHE A 32 2.22 -4.35 -8.33
N ALA A 33 0.95 -4.58 -8.66
CA ALA A 33 0.21 -5.74 -8.16
C ALA A 33 0.92 -7.11 -8.38
N PRO A 34 1.55 -7.41 -9.54
CA PRO A 34 2.30 -8.65 -9.70
C PRO A 34 3.50 -8.79 -8.76
N GLU A 35 4.18 -7.68 -8.45
CA GLU A 35 5.31 -7.66 -7.51
C GLU A 35 4.82 -7.85 -6.08
N VAL A 36 3.76 -7.15 -5.68
CA VAL A 36 3.10 -7.34 -4.37
C VAL A 36 2.66 -8.80 -4.20
N PHE A 37 2.07 -9.41 -5.25
CA PHE A 37 1.68 -10.81 -5.22
C PHE A 37 2.88 -11.74 -5.01
N GLN A 38 4.00 -11.52 -5.71
CA GLN A 38 5.22 -12.30 -5.51
C GLN A 38 5.79 -12.15 -4.10
N LEU A 39 5.77 -10.93 -3.54
CA LEU A 39 6.23 -10.65 -2.18
C LEU A 39 5.36 -11.34 -1.12
N LEU A 40 4.04 -11.33 -1.31
CA LEU A 40 3.09 -12.04 -0.45
C LEU A 40 3.31 -13.55 -0.48
N GLN A 41 3.45 -14.15 -1.67
CA GLN A 41 3.74 -15.58 -1.83
C GLN A 41 5.06 -15.98 -1.14
N ALA A 42 6.04 -15.08 -1.15
CA ALA A 42 7.33 -15.30 -0.51
C ALA A 42 7.37 -14.92 0.98
N GLN A 43 6.27 -14.44 1.57
CA GLN A 43 6.19 -13.94 2.96
C GLN A 43 7.26 -12.87 3.26
N LYS A 44 7.48 -11.97 2.30
CA LYS A 44 8.50 -10.90 2.38
C LYS A 44 7.92 -9.52 2.69
N CYS A 45 6.60 -9.41 2.83
CA CYS A 45 5.92 -8.19 3.17
C CYS A 45 4.69 -8.46 4.02
N ILE A 46 4.21 -7.42 4.69
CA ILE A 46 2.83 -7.34 5.15
C ILE A 46 2.05 -6.40 4.25
N LEU A 47 0.83 -6.79 3.89
CA LEU A 47 -0.09 -5.98 3.11
C LEU A 47 -1.22 -5.48 4.00
N LEU A 48 -1.37 -4.15 4.09
CA LEU A 48 -2.38 -3.48 4.89
C LEU A 48 -3.47 -2.89 3.97
N ASP A 49 -4.69 -3.41 4.12
CA ASP A 49 -5.88 -2.88 3.48
C ASP A 49 -6.45 -1.75 4.35
N VAL A 50 -6.40 -0.51 3.86
CA VAL A 50 -6.89 0.67 4.62
C VAL A 50 -8.28 1.12 4.19
N ARG A 51 -8.99 0.31 3.40
CA ARG A 51 -10.39 0.55 3.04
C ARG A 51 -11.31 0.47 4.26
N ASP A 52 -12.41 1.21 4.22
CA ASP A 52 -13.47 1.15 5.22
C ASP A 52 -14.63 0.29 4.69
N ALA A 53 -15.81 0.85 4.44
CA ALA A 53 -16.97 0.09 3.97
C ALA A 53 -16.76 -0.46 2.55
N ASP A 54 -15.90 0.16 1.75
CA ASP A 54 -15.59 -0.28 0.39
C ASP A 54 -14.68 -1.52 0.33
N ARG A 55 -14.37 -2.14 1.48
CA ARG A 55 -13.72 -3.45 1.54
C ARG A 55 -14.68 -4.62 1.25
N ASP A 56 -15.98 -4.44 1.46
CA ASP A 56 -16.96 -5.54 1.45
C ASP A 56 -17.15 -6.20 0.08
N VAL A 57 -16.68 -5.55 -0.99
CA VAL A 57 -16.67 -6.11 -2.36
C VAL A 57 -15.60 -7.20 -2.58
N GLY A 58 -14.71 -7.42 -1.60
CA GLY A 58 -13.64 -8.41 -1.65
C GLY A 58 -12.30 -7.84 -1.18
N PHE A 59 -11.42 -8.74 -0.74
CA PHE A 59 -10.10 -8.41 -0.22
C PHE A 59 -9.05 -9.42 -0.68
N ILE A 60 -7.78 -9.02 -0.57
CA ILE A 60 -6.65 -9.86 -0.92
C ILE A 60 -6.40 -10.82 0.25
N GLU A 61 -6.40 -12.12 -0.03
CA GLU A 61 -6.10 -13.13 0.98
C GLU A 61 -4.72 -12.88 1.61
N GLY A 62 -4.63 -12.97 2.94
CA GLY A 62 -3.41 -12.64 3.69
C GLY A 62 -3.19 -11.16 3.97
N SER A 63 -4.06 -10.25 3.50
CA SER A 63 -3.97 -8.83 3.90
C SER A 63 -4.55 -8.61 5.30
N ASN A 64 -3.90 -7.72 6.06
CA ASN A 64 -4.41 -7.23 7.33
C ASN A 64 -5.32 -6.02 7.09
N HIS A 65 -6.49 -6.01 7.73
CA HIS A 65 -7.42 -4.89 7.62
C HIS A 65 -7.12 -3.82 8.69
N GLU A 66 -6.69 -2.65 8.25
CA GLU A 66 -6.39 -1.48 9.10
C GLU A 66 -7.12 -0.25 8.56
N PRO A 67 -8.46 -0.17 8.73
CA PRO A 67 -9.28 0.84 8.08
C PRO A 67 -8.89 2.26 8.50
N THR A 68 -8.98 3.18 7.54
CA THR A 68 -8.93 4.63 7.78
C THR A 68 -10.17 5.31 7.21
N SER A 69 -10.76 6.21 7.99
CA SER A 69 -11.84 7.09 7.55
C SER A 69 -11.58 8.51 8.02
N PHE A 70 -12.41 9.46 7.59
CA PHE A 70 -12.33 10.84 8.08
C PHE A 70 -12.58 10.94 9.59
N GLN A 71 -13.55 10.17 10.10
CA GLN A 71 -13.92 10.15 11.52
C GLN A 71 -12.89 9.38 12.37
N ASN A 72 -12.28 8.34 11.79
CA ASN A 72 -11.28 7.51 12.46
C ASN A 72 -10.01 7.39 11.60
N PRO A 73 -9.16 8.43 11.57
CA PRO A 73 -7.96 8.41 10.75
C PRO A 73 -6.89 7.50 11.35
N LEU A 74 -6.25 6.69 10.51
CA LEU A 74 -5.15 5.80 10.87
C LEU A 74 -3.98 6.56 11.52
N LEU A 75 -3.80 7.85 11.20
CA LEU A 75 -2.80 8.75 11.81
C LEU A 75 -2.74 8.64 13.35
N LYS A 76 -3.90 8.50 14.01
CA LYS A 76 -4.01 8.39 15.48
C LYS A 76 -3.46 7.08 16.03
N ARG A 77 -3.44 6.02 15.21
CA ARG A 77 -3.01 4.66 15.56
C ARG A 77 -1.65 4.28 15.00
N VAL A 78 -0.99 5.17 14.24
CA VAL A 78 0.33 4.87 13.65
C VAL A 78 1.35 4.37 14.68
N PRO A 79 1.51 4.96 15.89
CA PRO A 79 2.49 4.44 16.84
C PRO A 79 2.25 2.96 17.20
N GLU A 80 0.98 2.57 17.35
CA GLU A 80 0.59 1.18 17.62
C GLU A 80 0.90 0.28 16.42
N LEU A 81 0.64 0.74 15.19
CA LEU A 81 0.93 -0.03 13.98
C LEU A 81 2.43 -0.20 13.74
N VAL A 82 3.23 0.84 13.99
CA VAL A 82 4.70 0.76 13.89
C VAL A 82 5.23 -0.27 14.87
N GLU A 83 4.73 -0.27 16.10
CA GLU A 83 5.12 -1.27 17.09
C GLU A 83 4.67 -2.69 16.67
N LYS A 84 3.41 -2.83 16.25
CA LYS A 84 2.81 -4.11 15.81
C LYS A 84 3.60 -4.74 14.67
N TYR A 85 4.08 -3.95 13.72
CA TYR A 85 4.79 -4.42 12.53
C TYR A 85 6.29 -4.17 12.59
N ARG A 86 6.88 -3.91 13.77
CA ARG A 86 8.30 -3.51 13.91
C ARG A 86 9.32 -4.50 13.33
N GLN A 87 8.94 -5.77 13.21
CA GLN A 87 9.80 -6.83 12.66
C GLN A 87 9.70 -6.95 11.14
N GLU A 88 8.68 -6.33 10.54
CA GLU A 88 8.43 -6.37 9.11
C GLU A 88 9.31 -5.35 8.39
N LYS A 89 10.09 -5.82 7.43
CA LYS A 89 10.97 -4.97 6.61
C LYS A 89 10.20 -4.17 5.57
N LEU A 90 9.08 -4.71 5.08
CA LEU A 90 8.28 -4.11 4.01
C LEU A 90 6.79 -4.11 4.41
N VAL A 91 6.22 -2.91 4.51
CA VAL A 91 4.83 -2.69 4.96
C VAL A 91 4.07 -1.98 3.83
N ILE A 92 3.23 -2.70 3.11
CA ILE A 92 2.57 -2.19 1.91
C ILE A 92 1.17 -1.72 2.26
N PHE A 93 0.84 -0.47 1.95
CA PHE A 93 -0.51 0.07 2.12
C PHE A 93 -1.28 0.07 0.81
N HIS A 94 -2.52 -0.44 0.81
CA HIS A 94 -3.41 -0.33 -0.34
C HIS A 94 -4.80 0.15 0.05
N CYS A 95 -5.48 0.80 -0.89
CA CYS A 95 -6.90 1.08 -0.77
C CYS A 95 -7.61 0.73 -2.09
N GLN A 96 -8.78 1.31 -2.38
CA GLN A 96 -9.50 1.01 -3.63
C GLN A 96 -8.72 1.37 -4.90
N TYR A 97 -8.06 2.54 -4.91
CA TYR A 97 -7.29 3.04 -6.07
C TYR A 97 -5.83 3.34 -5.75
N SER A 98 -5.42 3.29 -4.48
CA SER A 98 -4.08 3.67 -4.00
C SER A 98 -3.61 5.07 -4.44
N LEU A 99 -4.55 6.02 -4.57
CA LEU A 99 -4.27 7.42 -4.91
C LEU A 99 -4.32 8.37 -3.72
N HIS A 100 -5.12 8.04 -2.69
CA HIS A 100 -5.35 8.92 -1.53
C HIS A 100 -5.09 8.20 -0.20
N ARG A 101 -6.00 7.33 0.26
CA ARG A 101 -5.88 6.65 1.56
C ARG A 101 -4.59 5.84 1.71
N GLY A 102 -4.25 5.02 0.71
CA GLY A 102 -3.02 4.22 0.69
C GLY A 102 -1.75 5.08 0.89
N PRO A 103 -1.43 6.00 -0.04
CA PRO A 103 -0.24 6.85 0.09
C PRO A 103 -0.26 7.74 1.34
N GLN A 104 -1.42 8.29 1.73
CA GLN A 104 -1.53 9.07 2.96
C GLN A 104 -1.17 8.25 4.21
N CYS A 105 -1.62 6.99 4.29
CA CYS A 105 -1.29 6.10 5.40
C CYS A 105 0.18 5.70 5.39
N ALA A 106 0.74 5.41 4.21
CA ALA A 106 2.16 5.09 4.06
C ALA A 106 3.06 6.25 4.50
N ASN A 107 2.74 7.48 4.09
CA ASN A 107 3.44 8.70 4.53
C ASN A 107 3.35 8.86 6.06
N TRP A 108 2.15 8.75 6.65
CA TRP A 108 1.99 8.82 8.09
C TRP A 108 2.78 7.76 8.84
N TYR A 109 2.87 6.54 8.29
CA TYR A 109 3.65 5.45 8.85
C TYR A 109 5.16 5.73 8.75
N ARG A 110 5.66 6.14 7.58
CA ARG A 110 7.07 6.48 7.32
C ARG A 110 7.59 7.54 8.28
N ALA A 111 6.76 8.52 8.64
CA ALA A 111 7.14 9.58 9.59
C ALA A 111 7.48 9.07 11.00
N ARG A 112 7.05 7.85 11.37
CA ARG A 112 7.29 7.26 12.70
C ARG A 112 8.06 5.94 12.67
N ALA A 113 8.12 5.28 11.52
CA ALA A 113 8.77 3.98 11.37
C ALA A 113 10.30 4.08 11.42
N ASP A 114 10.94 3.02 11.91
CA ASP A 114 12.40 2.88 11.83
C ASP A 114 12.86 2.95 10.37
N ALA A 115 14.06 3.46 10.12
CA ALA A 115 14.62 3.59 8.77
C ALA A 115 14.78 2.24 8.05
N LYS A 116 14.81 1.12 8.79
CA LYS A 116 14.87 -0.24 8.25
C LYS A 116 13.54 -0.75 7.70
N GLN A 117 12.42 -0.08 8.02
CA GLN A 117 11.12 -0.42 7.47
C GLN A 117 10.86 0.43 6.23
N HIS A 118 10.52 -0.24 5.13
CA HIS A 118 10.18 0.37 3.85
C HIS A 118 8.66 0.34 3.66
N PRO A 119 7.96 1.48 3.74
CA PRO A 119 6.53 1.58 3.45
C PRO A 119 6.19 1.99 2.00
#